data_AF-A0A954M8L4-F1
#
_entry.id   AF-A0A954M8L4-F1
#
_cell.length_a   1.000
_cell.length_b   1.000
_cell.length_c   1.000
_cell.angle_alpha   90.00
_cell.angle_beta   90.00
_cell.angle_gamma   90.00
#
_symmetry.space_group_name_H-M   'P 1'
#
loop_
_entity.id
_entity.type
_entity.pdbx_description
1 polymer ?
#
loop_
_entity_poly.entity_id
_entity_poly.type
_entity_poly.pdbx_seq_one_letter_code
_entity_poly.pdbx_strand_id
1 'polypeptide(L)'
;MPPTRQFAETLLTRLEGLLIEAETSNKPLEVDPYRGQLFDLFAMAEAAGGLEEDVEPDLSADGVCAALAQRWGLKAAAEESFQKQDRMSPEHVGRMRLLWSVLRMWMEWTYAWQRWVE
;
A
#
# COMPACT_ATOMS: atom_id res chain seq x y z
N MET A 1 -0.15 -15.03 -16.43
CA MET A 1 -0.73 -13.93 -17.24
C MET A 1 -0.66 -12.70 -16.37
N PRO A 2 -0.23 -11.53 -16.87
CA PRO A 2 -0.15 -10.33 -16.07
C PRO A 2 -1.56 -9.88 -15.61
N PRO A 3 -1.67 -9.18 -14.46
CA PRO A 3 -2.94 -8.69 -13.97
C PRO A 3 -3.56 -7.72 -14.97
N THR A 4 -4.88 -7.72 -15.07
CA THR A 4 -5.56 -6.68 -15.87
C THR A 4 -5.51 -5.34 -15.14
N ARG A 5 -5.48 -4.23 -15.90
CA ARG A 5 -5.56 -2.88 -15.32
C ARG A 5 -6.80 -2.69 -14.44
N GLN A 6 -7.93 -3.28 -14.82
CA GLN A 6 -9.16 -3.21 -14.02
C GLN A 6 -9.02 -3.91 -12.67
N PHE A 7 -8.35 -5.07 -12.65
CA PHE A 7 -8.06 -5.78 -11.40
C PHE A 7 -7.15 -4.94 -10.50
N ALA A 8 -6.07 -4.38 -11.04
CA ALA A 8 -5.14 -3.54 -10.30
C ALA A 8 -5.81 -2.31 -9.67
N GLU A 9 -6.62 -1.58 -10.43
CA GLU A 9 -7.38 -0.45 -9.90
C GLU A 9 -8.33 -0.87 -8.77
N THR A 10 -8.99 -2.02 -8.93
CA THR A 10 -9.88 -2.57 -7.88
C THR A 10 -9.11 -2.93 -6.62
N LEU A 11 -7.95 -3.58 -6.77
CA LEU A 11 -7.08 -3.96 -5.66
C LEU A 11 -6.54 -2.72 -4.92
N LEU A 12 -6.07 -1.72 -5.65
CA LEU A 12 -5.62 -0.44 -5.10
C LEU A 12 -6.72 0.28 -4.35
N THR A 13 -7.94 0.34 -4.89
CA THR A 13 -9.09 0.96 -4.20
C THR A 13 -9.48 0.21 -2.93
N ARG A 14 -9.39 -1.12 -2.90
CA ARG A 14 -9.63 -1.91 -1.69
C ARG A 14 -8.55 -1.68 -0.64
N LEU A 15 -7.28 -1.68 -1.04
CA LEU A 15 -6.16 -1.35 -0.16
C LEU A 15 -6.35 0.04 0.44
N GLU A 16 -6.56 1.05 -0.39
CA GLU A 16 -6.77 2.43 0.04
C GLU A 16 -7.93 2.54 1.05
N GLY A 17 -9.08 1.92 0.75
CA GLY A 17 -10.22 1.90 1.65
C GLY A 17 -9.89 1.28 3.01
N LEU A 18 -9.16 0.16 3.02
CA LEU A 18 -8.74 -0.52 4.25
C LEU A 18 -7.80 0.34 5.11
N LEU A 19 -6.85 1.05 4.47
CA LEU A 19 -5.92 1.95 5.14
C LEU A 19 -6.64 3.14 5.77
N ILE A 20 -7.55 3.77 5.03
CA ILE A 20 -8.37 4.90 5.51
C ILE A 20 -9.28 4.46 6.64
N GLU A 21 -9.89 3.27 6.55
CA GLU A 21 -10.76 2.75 7.59
C GLU A 21 -10.00 2.49 8.90
N ALA A 22 -8.83 1.87 8.83
CA ALA A 22 -7.98 1.62 10.00
C ALA A 22 -7.55 2.93 10.68
N GLU A 23 -7.13 3.93 9.88
CA GLU A 23 -6.80 5.26 10.38
C GLU A 23 -8.00 5.94 11.05
N THR A 24 -9.15 5.96 10.37
CA THR A 24 -10.40 6.58 10.87
C THR A 24 -10.90 5.90 12.15
N SER A 25 -10.72 4.58 12.23
CA SER A 25 -11.07 3.78 13.40
C SER A 25 -10.04 3.86 14.52
N ASN A 26 -8.93 4.57 14.31
CA ASN A 26 -7.77 4.65 15.21
C ASN A 26 -7.28 3.26 15.66
N LYS A 27 -7.22 2.32 14.72
CA LYS A 27 -6.78 0.94 14.94
C LYS A 27 -5.50 0.66 14.14
N PRO A 28 -4.54 -0.05 14.72
CA PRO A 28 -3.31 -0.44 14.01
C PRO A 28 -3.63 -1.42 12.87
N LEU A 29 -2.95 -1.26 11.74
CA LEU A 29 -3.04 -2.18 10.59
C LEU A 29 -2.46 -3.56 10.90
N GLU A 30 -1.59 -3.62 11.89
CA GLU A 30 -0.87 -4.81 12.33
C GLU A 30 -1.73 -5.77 13.17
N VAL A 31 -2.98 -5.40 13.47
CA VAL A 31 -3.91 -6.17 14.30
C VAL A 31 -5.16 -6.55 13.49
N ASP A 32 -5.73 -7.70 13.83
CA ASP A 32 -6.98 -8.15 13.22
C ASP A 32 -8.17 -7.21 13.54
N PRO A 33 -9.07 -6.99 12.57
CA PRO A 33 -9.18 -7.73 11.31
C PRO A 33 -8.37 -7.14 10.14
N TYR A 34 -7.68 -6.01 10.33
CA TYR A 34 -7.00 -5.29 9.24
C TYR A 34 -5.80 -6.06 8.71
N ARG A 35 -5.02 -6.66 9.60
CA ARG A 35 -3.85 -7.47 9.22
C ARG A 35 -4.23 -8.59 8.25
N GLY A 36 -5.21 -9.42 8.63
CA GLY A 36 -5.69 -10.51 7.76
C GLY A 36 -6.17 -10.01 6.40
N GLN A 37 -6.98 -8.94 6.38
CA GLN A 37 -7.47 -8.34 5.13
C GLN A 37 -6.34 -7.77 4.26
N LEU A 38 -5.32 -7.18 4.86
CA LEU A 38 -4.14 -6.69 4.15
C LEU A 38 -3.40 -7.86 3.48
N PHE A 39 -3.21 -8.96 4.22
CA PHE A 39 -2.53 -10.15 3.73
C PHE A 39 -3.31 -10.85 2.61
N ASP A 40 -4.64 -10.88 2.69
CA ASP A 40 -5.50 -11.38 1.62
C ASP A 40 -5.31 -10.55 0.33
N LEU A 41 -5.21 -9.22 0.45
CA LEU A 41 -4.97 -8.34 -0.70
C LEU A 41 -3.57 -8.55 -1.29
N PHE A 42 -2.55 -8.80 -0.46
CA PHE A 42 -1.20 -9.11 -0.93
C PHE A 42 -1.15 -10.45 -1.67
N ALA A 43 -1.79 -11.48 -1.11
CA ALA A 43 -1.91 -12.78 -1.76
C ALA A 43 -2.69 -12.70 -3.08
N MET A 44 -3.72 -11.84 -3.18
CA MET A 44 -4.42 -11.58 -4.44
C MET A 44 -3.53 -10.92 -5.49
N ALA A 45 -2.67 -9.98 -5.09
CA ALA A 45 -1.70 -9.35 -6.00
C ALA A 45 -0.67 -10.38 -6.52
N GLU A 46 -0.15 -11.23 -5.64
CA GLU A 46 0.77 -12.32 -6.01
C GLU A 46 0.13 -13.34 -6.94
N ALA A 47 -1.07 -13.83 -6.59
CA ALA A 47 -1.80 -14.80 -7.39
C ALA A 47 -2.16 -14.28 -8.79
N ALA A 48 -2.28 -12.96 -8.95
CA ALA A 48 -2.50 -12.32 -10.24
C ALA A 48 -1.21 -12.12 -11.07
N GLY A 49 -0.04 -12.50 -10.54
CA GLY A 49 1.26 -12.30 -11.19
C GLY A 49 1.73 -10.84 -11.21
N GLY A 50 1.18 -9.99 -10.34
CA GLY A 50 1.49 -8.55 -10.33
C GLY A 50 2.77 -8.18 -9.58
N LEU A 51 3.48 -9.15 -9.00
CA LEU A 51 4.72 -8.95 -8.26
C LEU A 51 5.97 -9.24 -9.11
N GLU A 52 5.81 -9.70 -10.34
CA GLU A 52 6.92 -9.98 -11.27
C GLU A 52 7.56 -8.66 -11.74
N GLU A 53 8.89 -8.68 -11.97
CA GLU A 53 9.61 -7.53 -12.53
C GLU A 53 9.09 -7.18 -13.94
N ASP A 54 9.09 -5.88 -14.26
CA ASP A 54 8.65 -5.33 -15.55
C ASP A 54 7.18 -5.64 -15.95
N VAL A 55 6.34 -6.02 -14.98
CA VAL A 55 4.89 -6.18 -15.21
C VAL A 55 4.18 -4.84 -15.05
N GLU A 56 3.32 -4.54 -16.03
CA GLU A 56 2.37 -3.44 -15.97
C GLU A 56 0.95 -4.01 -15.91
N PRO A 57 0.17 -3.73 -14.86
CA PRO A 57 0.47 -2.86 -13.71
C PRO A 57 1.34 -3.52 -12.63
N ASP A 58 2.28 -2.73 -12.07
CA ASP A 58 3.12 -3.12 -10.94
C ASP A 58 2.31 -3.15 -9.63
N LEU A 59 2.10 -4.34 -9.09
CA LEU A 59 1.41 -4.59 -7.82
C LEU A 59 2.38 -5.01 -6.72
N SER A 60 3.68 -4.82 -6.90
CA SER A 60 4.66 -4.96 -5.83
C SER A 60 4.41 -3.94 -4.71
N ALA A 61 5.10 -4.10 -3.58
CA ALA A 61 5.03 -3.16 -2.48
C ALA A 61 5.36 -1.73 -2.93
N ASP A 62 6.37 -1.57 -3.78
CA ASP A 62 6.80 -0.28 -4.31
C ASP A 62 5.78 0.30 -5.30
N GLY A 63 5.29 -0.51 -6.23
CA GLY A 63 4.26 -0.11 -7.20
C GLY A 63 2.96 0.35 -6.54
N VAL A 64 2.47 -0.42 -5.56
CA VAL A 64 1.29 -0.08 -4.76
C VAL A 64 1.51 1.21 -3.97
N CYS A 65 2.65 1.34 -3.27
CA CYS A 65 2.95 2.55 -2.50
C CYS A 65 3.09 3.78 -3.39
N ALA A 66 3.70 3.64 -4.57
CA ALA A 66 3.81 4.72 -5.55
C ALA A 66 2.44 5.15 -6.07
N ALA A 67 1.57 4.21 -6.42
CA ALA A 67 0.21 4.49 -6.87
C ALA A 67 -0.63 5.19 -5.79
N LEU A 68 -0.56 4.74 -4.54
CA LEU A 68 -1.25 5.39 -3.41
C LEU A 68 -0.67 6.78 -3.10
N ALA A 69 0.65 6.93 -3.09
CA ALA A 69 1.30 8.23 -2.90
C ALA A 69 0.88 9.24 -3.98
N GLN A 70 0.70 8.77 -5.22
CA GLN A 70 0.17 9.58 -6.32
C GLN A 70 -1.29 9.97 -6.09
N ARG A 71 -2.16 9.02 -5.71
CA ARG A 71 -3.59 9.28 -5.41
C ARG A 71 -3.75 10.31 -4.28
N TRP A 72 -2.91 10.25 -3.27
CA TRP A 72 -2.93 11.17 -2.12
C TRP A 72 -2.14 12.47 -2.36
N GLY A 73 -1.56 12.67 -3.54
CA GLY A 73 -0.83 13.90 -3.86
C GLY A 73 0.43 14.11 -3.03
N LEU A 74 1.01 13.07 -2.42
CA LEU A 74 2.11 13.21 -1.46
C LEU A 74 3.36 13.84 -2.06
N LYS A 75 3.63 13.58 -3.33
CA LYS A 75 4.75 14.20 -4.06
C LYS A 75 4.57 15.71 -4.18
N ALA A 76 3.39 16.16 -4.60
CA ALA A 76 3.08 17.58 -4.73
C ALA A 76 3.11 18.28 -3.37
N ALA A 77 2.55 17.63 -2.33
CA ALA A 77 2.61 18.13 -0.96
C ALA A 77 4.05 18.27 -0.44
N ALA A 78 4.93 17.29 -0.74
CA ALA A 78 6.33 17.35 -0.36
C ALA A 78 7.09 18.47 -1.08
N GLU A 79 6.86 18.63 -2.38
CA GLU A 79 7.44 19.72 -3.18
C GLU A 79 6.99 21.10 -2.67
N GLU A 80 5.70 21.27 -2.38
CA GLU A 80 5.15 22.52 -1.86
C GLU A 80 5.72 22.87 -0.48
N SER A 81 5.76 21.90 0.45
CA SER A 81 6.36 22.09 1.78
C SER A 81 7.84 22.48 1.69
N PHE A 82 8.59 21.85 0.78
CA PHE A 82 10.00 22.18 0.56
C PHE A 82 10.17 23.61 0.02
N GLN A 83 9.37 24.01 -0.98
CA GLN A 83 9.42 25.35 -1.57
C GLN A 83 9.05 26.45 -0.57
N LYS A 84 8.02 26.20 0.24
CA LYS A 84 7.55 27.14 1.26
C LYS A 84 8.41 27.15 2.53
N GLN A 85 9.36 26.22 2.65
CA GLN A 85 10.10 25.93 3.89
C GLN A 85 9.14 25.74 5.08
N ASP A 86 8.00 25.09 4.81
CA ASP A 86 6.94 24.88 5.78
C ASP A 86 6.74 23.39 6.04
N ARG A 87 6.09 23.07 7.15
CA ARG A 87 5.77 21.68 7.51
C ARG A 87 4.68 21.15 6.60
N MET A 88 4.78 19.87 6.30
CA MET A 88 3.72 19.14 5.63
C MET A 88 2.48 19.06 6.55
N SER A 89 1.28 19.09 5.95
CA SER A 89 0.05 19.01 6.73
C SER A 89 -0.02 17.68 7.52
N PRO A 90 -0.67 17.66 8.70
CA PRO A 90 -0.81 16.45 9.49
C PRO A 90 -1.46 15.28 8.73
N GLU A 91 -2.37 15.59 7.80
CA GLU A 91 -3.02 14.59 6.94
C GLU A 91 -2.02 13.88 6.02
N HIS A 92 -1.21 14.64 5.27
CA HIS A 92 -0.20 14.03 4.40
C HIS A 92 0.85 13.24 5.20
N VAL A 93 1.22 13.70 6.41
CA VAL A 93 2.10 12.95 7.31
C VAL A 93 1.44 11.64 7.78
N GLY A 94 0.14 11.65 8.05
CA GLY A 94 -0.66 10.45 8.35
C GLY A 94 -0.62 9.45 7.20
N ARG A 95 -0.85 9.94 5.97
CA ARG A 95 -0.74 9.14 4.74
C ARG A 95 0.65 8.52 4.55
N MET A 96 1.73 9.29 4.77
CA MET A 96 3.09 8.74 4.74
C MET A 96 3.30 7.62 5.78
N ARG A 97 2.73 7.78 6.98
CA ARG A 97 2.80 6.74 8.02
C ARG A 97 2.06 5.48 7.60
N LEU A 98 0.90 5.60 6.94
CA LEU A 98 0.17 4.45 6.41
C LEU A 98 0.99 3.70 5.35
N LEU A 99 1.65 4.40 4.43
CA LEU A 99 2.55 3.74 3.45
C LEU A 99 3.66 2.96 4.14
N TRP A 100 4.25 3.50 5.21
CA TRP A 100 5.26 2.78 5.98
C TRP A 100 4.67 1.52 6.63
N SER A 101 3.49 1.60 7.25
CA SER A 101 2.83 0.41 7.78
C SER A 101 2.55 -0.63 6.69
N VAL A 102 2.16 -0.22 5.48
CA VAL A 102 2.01 -1.14 4.33
C VAL A 102 3.32 -1.83 3.99
N LEU A 103 4.43 -1.10 3.82
CA LEU A 103 5.74 -1.69 3.51
C LEU A 103 6.18 -2.69 4.59
N ARG A 104 5.96 -2.35 5.86
CA ARG A 104 6.26 -3.24 6.99
C ARG A 104 5.41 -4.50 6.96
N MET A 105 4.11 -4.37 6.71
CA MET A 105 3.19 -5.49 6.63
C MET A 105 3.47 -6.38 5.42
N TRP A 106 3.87 -5.79 4.31
CA TRP A 106 4.29 -6.52 3.13
C TRP A 106 5.50 -7.40 3.43
N MET A 107 6.51 -6.85 4.12
CA MET A 107 7.69 -7.59 4.56
C MET A 107 7.31 -8.74 5.51
N GLU A 108 6.42 -8.49 6.48
CA GLU A 108 5.96 -9.54 7.38
C GLU A 108 5.21 -10.66 6.63
N TRP A 109 4.37 -10.29 5.66
CA TRP A 109 3.67 -11.24 4.81
C TRP A 109 4.64 -12.05 3.95
N THR A 110 5.63 -11.44 3.31
CA THR A 110 6.62 -12.19 2.51
C THR A 110 7.42 -13.17 3.37
N TYR A 111 7.81 -12.77 4.59
CA TYR A 111 8.47 -13.69 5.53
C TYR A 111 7.55 -14.84 5.95
N ALA A 112 6.28 -14.56 6.25
CA ALA A 112 5.32 -15.59 6.61
C ALA A 112 5.07 -16.55 5.45
N TRP A 113 4.94 -16.03 4.22
CA TRP A 113 4.66 -16.78 3.00
C TRP A 113 5.84 -17.65 2.55
N GLN A 114 7.06 -17.11 2.53
CA GLN A 114 8.28 -17.86 2.17
C GLN A 114 8.54 -19.04 3.11
N ARG A 115 8.08 -18.98 4.36
CA ARG A 115 8.22 -20.06 5.34
C ARG A 115 7.32 -21.27 5.07
N TRP A 116 6.31 -21.15 4.20
CA TRP A 116 5.46 -22.28 3.79
C TRP A 116 6.01 -23.07 2.60
N VAL A 117 7.15 -22.66 2.02
CA VAL A 117 7.79 -23.35 0.87
C VAL A 117 8.81 -24.41 1.33
N GLU A 118 8.92 -24.68 2.65
CA GLU A 118 9.76 -25.77 3.21
C GLU A 118 9.01 -27.12 3.31
#